data_AF-A0A8S9TWW0-F1
#
_entry.id   AF-A0A8S9TWW0-F1
#
_cell.length_a   1.000
_cell.length_b   1.000
_cell.length_c   1.000
_cell.angle_alpha   90.00
_cell.angle_beta   90.00
_cell.angle_gamma   90.00
#
_symmetry.space_group_name_H-M   'P 1'
#
loop_
_entity.id
_entity.type
_entity.pdbx_description
1 polymer ?
#
loop_
_entity_poly.entity_id
_entity_poly.type
_entity_poly.pdbx_seq_one_letter_code
_entity_poly.pdbx_strand_id
1 'polypeptide(L)'
;MEMALRVADGLETGAAQDALLQKAVCLVRQDKLFSSKAAWIFVKWAIRGGRVYVAMFSEIDPSLLGPVVEQSLPFLGSTSTTSNGSLVDLVAILPKRIQWLTGQIELLDKPFSWKMPDAKFAENPKVEAFLRGPDFIMKVTKGMQKFKSFQDANNYAAKWTREDQVNASFETEASSMNADAVVTITKTRKWFEERQRRLLAYKAELNRLQEHCEGHCEGDTNGGDEKRVRLE
;
A
#
# COMPACT_ATOMS: atom_id res chain seq x y z
N MET A 1 11.76 7.28 18.34
CA MET A 1 10.67 6.32 18.06
C MET A 1 11.10 4.90 18.37
N GLU A 2 11.99 4.29 17.58
CA GLU A 2 12.37 2.90 17.76
C GLU A 2 12.99 2.64 19.14
N MET A 3 13.84 3.56 19.64
CA MET A 3 14.33 3.48 21.02
C MET A 3 13.22 3.59 22.07
N ALA A 4 12.22 4.46 21.89
CA ALA A 4 11.12 4.58 22.84
C ALA A 4 10.25 3.31 22.86
N LEU A 5 9.98 2.73 21.68
CA LEU A 5 9.26 1.46 21.56
C LEU A 5 10.07 0.29 22.14
N ARG A 6 11.39 0.26 21.94
CA ARG A 6 12.28 -0.74 22.56
C ARG A 6 12.38 -0.59 24.07
N VAL A 7 12.40 0.64 24.58
CA VAL A 7 12.37 0.91 26.03
C VAL A 7 11.03 0.48 26.60
N ALA A 8 9.91 0.80 25.95
CA ALA A 8 8.60 0.28 26.33
C ALA A 8 8.58 -1.25 26.33
N ASP A 9 9.22 -1.90 25.34
CA ASP A 9 9.27 -3.35 25.22
C ASP A 9 10.00 -4.05 26.39
N GLY A 10 10.89 -3.33 27.05
CA GLY A 10 11.63 -3.81 28.23
C GLY A 10 10.97 -3.50 29.58
N LEU A 11 9.85 -2.75 29.60
CA LEU A 11 9.13 -2.42 30.84
C LEU A 11 8.11 -3.50 31.20
N GLU A 12 7.82 -3.63 32.49
CA GLU A 12 6.67 -4.42 32.97
C GLU A 12 5.36 -3.75 32.56
N THR A 13 4.33 -4.57 32.31
CA THR A 13 3.00 -4.09 31.92
C THR A 13 2.41 -3.18 33.01
N GLY A 14 2.09 -1.94 32.66
CA GLY A 14 1.52 -0.98 33.59
C GLY A 14 1.54 0.46 33.07
N ALA A 15 1.16 1.40 33.94
CA ALA A 15 0.94 2.80 33.56
C ALA A 15 2.16 3.49 32.93
N ALA A 16 3.37 3.14 33.38
CA ALA A 16 4.61 3.69 32.82
C ALA A 16 4.84 3.24 31.37
N GLN A 17 4.56 1.97 31.09
CA GLN A 17 4.65 1.41 29.74
C GLN A 17 3.56 1.99 28.83
N ASP A 18 2.31 2.07 29.30
CA ASP A 18 1.19 2.65 28.54
C ASP A 18 1.45 4.11 28.17
N ALA A 19 1.94 4.92 29.11
CA ALA A 19 2.28 6.32 28.85
C ALA A 19 3.43 6.46 27.82
N LEU A 20 4.41 5.56 27.86
CA LEU A 20 5.53 5.57 26.91
C LEU A 20 5.06 5.15 25.51
N LEU A 21 4.18 4.15 25.42
CA LEU A 21 3.58 3.68 24.16
C LEU A 21 2.69 4.75 23.54
N GLN A 22 1.83 5.40 24.34
CA GLN A 22 1.01 6.53 23.90
C GLN A 22 1.87 7.70 23.39
N LYS A 23 2.94 8.03 24.11
CA LYS A 23 3.85 9.11 23.71
C LYS A 23 4.63 8.75 22.44
N ALA A 24 5.05 7.49 22.29
CA ALA A 24 5.72 7.01 21.09
C ALA A 24 4.81 7.08 19.86
N VAL A 25 3.51 6.81 20.04
CA VAL A 25 2.47 6.95 19.02
C VAL A 25 2.27 8.41 18.62
N CYS A 26 2.06 9.32 19.57
CA CYS A 26 1.78 10.73 19.28
C CYS A 26 2.97 11.46 18.65
N LEU A 27 4.20 11.03 18.94
CA LEU A 27 5.42 11.63 18.40
C LEU A 27 5.72 11.22 16.95
N VAL A 28 4.93 10.33 16.35
CA VAL A 28 5.27 9.67 15.10
C VAL A 28 4.22 9.94 14.03
N ARG A 29 4.70 10.24 12.81
CA ARG A 29 3.86 10.15 11.63
C ARG A 29 3.52 8.69 11.37
N GLN A 30 2.23 8.37 11.33
CA GLN A 30 1.72 7.00 11.24
C GLN A 30 2.37 6.19 10.09
N ASP A 31 2.68 6.82 8.96
CA ASP A 31 3.37 6.22 7.80
C ASP A 31 4.75 5.62 8.14
N LYS A 32 5.51 6.25 9.04
CA LYS A 32 6.83 5.77 9.47
C LYS A 32 6.77 4.70 10.55
N LEU A 33 5.70 4.66 11.34
CA LEU A 33 5.53 3.64 12.38
C LEU A 33 5.32 2.27 11.74
N PHE A 34 4.34 2.19 10.83
CA PHE A 34 3.86 0.95 10.25
C PHE A 34 4.74 0.40 9.12
N SER A 35 5.65 1.22 8.59
CA SER A 35 6.69 0.78 7.65
C SER A 35 7.99 0.29 8.33
N SER A 36 8.10 0.42 9.66
CA SER A 36 9.32 0.08 10.40
C SER A 36 9.26 -1.29 11.07
N LYS A 37 10.42 -1.87 11.40
CA LYS A 37 10.50 -3.08 12.27
C LYS A 37 9.84 -2.88 13.65
N ALA A 38 9.58 -1.63 14.04
CA ALA A 38 8.90 -1.30 15.28
C ALA A 38 7.38 -1.53 15.21
N ALA A 39 6.80 -1.76 14.01
CA ALA A 39 5.41 -2.19 13.85
C ALA A 39 5.12 -3.49 14.61
N TRP A 40 6.09 -4.41 14.66
CA TRP A 40 5.98 -5.65 15.44
C TRP A 40 5.85 -5.41 16.94
N ILE A 41 6.69 -4.51 17.48
CA ILE A 41 6.60 -4.12 18.90
C ILE A 41 5.20 -3.56 19.16
N PHE A 42 4.68 -2.77 18.22
CA PHE A 42 3.33 -2.23 18.32
C PHE A 42 2.23 -3.31 18.34
N VAL A 43 2.27 -4.27 17.41
CA VAL A 43 1.32 -5.40 17.35
C VAL A 43 1.41 -6.28 18.60
N LYS A 44 2.62 -6.59 19.06
CA LYS A 44 2.88 -7.37 20.27
C LYS A 44 2.18 -6.77 21.49
N TRP A 45 2.26 -5.45 21.67
CA TRP A 45 1.63 -4.77 22.81
C TRP A 45 0.13 -4.55 22.62
N ALA A 46 -0.33 -4.35 21.38
CA ALA A 46 -1.75 -4.36 21.07
C ALA A 46 -2.40 -5.68 21.50
N ILE A 47 -1.82 -6.84 21.12
CA ILE A 47 -2.31 -8.17 21.50
C ILE A 47 -2.33 -8.38 23.03
N ARG A 48 -1.36 -7.82 23.76
CA ARG A 48 -1.23 -7.99 25.22
C ARG A 48 -2.23 -7.20 26.07
N GLY A 49 -3.15 -6.43 25.47
CA GLY A 49 -4.29 -5.86 26.22
C GLY A 49 -4.16 -4.40 26.63
N GLY A 50 -3.27 -3.62 26.01
CA GLY A 50 -3.22 -2.17 26.27
C GLY A 50 -4.52 -1.48 25.82
N ARG A 51 -5.11 -0.61 26.66
CA ARG A 51 -6.36 0.12 26.34
C ARG A 51 -6.20 1.24 25.31
N VAL A 52 -4.96 1.62 25.01
CA VAL A 52 -4.62 2.82 24.20
C VAL A 52 -4.73 2.58 22.68
N TYR A 53 -4.90 1.33 22.24
CA TYR A 53 -4.65 0.93 20.86
C TYR A 53 -5.86 1.01 19.93
N VAL A 54 -7.08 0.84 20.45
CA VAL A 54 -8.32 0.75 19.66
C VAL A 54 -8.63 2.05 18.91
N ALA A 55 -8.58 3.18 19.63
CA ALA A 55 -8.83 4.49 19.05
C ALA A 55 -7.80 4.79 17.95
N MET A 56 -6.53 4.43 18.17
CA MET A 56 -5.48 4.68 17.19
C MET A 56 -5.72 3.92 15.88
N PHE A 57 -6.01 2.62 15.96
CA PHE A 57 -6.31 1.81 14.78
C PHE A 57 -7.55 2.27 14.03
N SER A 58 -8.49 2.89 14.73
CA SER A 58 -9.67 3.45 14.09
C SER A 58 -9.36 4.68 13.22
N GLU A 59 -8.29 5.44 13.55
CA GLU A 59 -7.88 6.68 12.90
C GLU A 59 -6.79 6.49 11.82
N ILE A 60 -6.15 5.32 11.76
CA ILE A 60 -5.07 5.04 10.81
C ILE A 60 -5.62 4.83 9.40
N ASP A 61 -4.92 5.41 8.41
CA ASP A 61 -5.18 5.17 6.99
C ASP A 61 -5.08 3.66 6.69
N PRO A 62 -6.15 3.03 6.15
CA PRO A 62 -6.15 1.60 5.84
C PRO A 62 -5.01 1.14 4.92
N SER A 63 -4.44 2.03 4.10
CA SER A 63 -3.27 1.74 3.25
C SER A 63 -2.03 1.34 4.06
N LEU A 64 -1.91 1.85 5.29
CA LEU A 64 -0.78 1.63 6.19
C LEU A 64 -0.95 0.40 7.08
N LEU A 65 -2.14 -0.19 7.12
CA LEU A 65 -2.45 -1.32 8.01
C LEU A 65 -1.88 -2.66 7.53
N GLY A 66 -1.39 -2.76 6.28
CA GLY A 66 -0.91 -4.02 5.71
C GLY A 66 0.08 -4.78 6.62
N PRO A 67 1.20 -4.16 7.04
CA PRO A 67 2.18 -4.81 7.91
C PRO A 67 1.64 -5.20 9.30
N VAL A 68 0.71 -4.41 9.85
CA VAL A 68 0.05 -4.71 11.14
C VAL A 68 -0.82 -5.95 11.00
N VAL A 69 -1.65 -5.97 9.97
CA VAL A 69 -2.56 -7.07 9.68
C VAL A 69 -1.76 -8.36 9.45
N GLU A 70 -0.73 -8.32 8.61
CA GLU A 70 0.13 -9.47 8.32
C GLU A 70 0.79 -10.05 9.58
N GLN A 71 1.27 -9.20 10.49
CA GLN A 71 1.90 -9.64 11.74
C GLN A 71 0.90 -10.11 12.79
N SER A 72 -0.35 -9.64 12.73
CA SER A 72 -1.43 -10.04 13.65
C SER A 72 -2.13 -11.35 13.25
N LEU A 73 -2.11 -11.72 11.96
CA LEU A 73 -2.79 -12.90 11.41
C LEU A 73 -2.52 -14.22 12.18
N PRO A 74 -1.28 -14.56 12.57
CA PRO A 74 -1.01 -15.81 13.31
C PRO A 74 -1.69 -15.88 14.69
N PHE A 75 -1.92 -14.73 15.32
CA PHE A 75 -2.50 -14.65 16.66
C PHE A 75 -4.02 -14.74 16.65
N LEU A 76 -4.63 -14.29 15.57
CA LEU A 76 -6.08 -14.35 15.38
C LEU A 76 -6.57 -15.80 15.21
N GLY A 77 -5.76 -16.71 14.64
CA GLY A 77 -6.12 -18.13 14.47
C GLY A 77 -5.96 -19.01 15.72
N SER A 78 -5.41 -18.50 16.81
CA SER A 78 -5.10 -19.28 18.04
C SER A 78 -6.10 -19.05 19.17
N THR A 79 -7.30 -18.55 18.87
CA THR A 79 -8.33 -18.19 19.86
C THR A 79 -9.06 -19.41 20.43
N SER A 80 -8.33 -20.37 21.01
CA SER A 80 -8.88 -21.15 22.10
C SER A 80 -8.66 -20.36 23.39
N THR A 81 -9.73 -19.69 23.84
CA THR A 81 -9.87 -19.23 25.23
C THR A 81 -8.87 -18.14 25.66
N THR A 82 -9.05 -16.90 25.22
CA THR A 82 -8.69 -15.77 26.09
C THR A 82 -9.61 -14.59 25.87
N SER A 83 -10.37 -14.26 26.91
CA SER A 83 -11.27 -13.11 27.06
C SER A 83 -10.52 -11.77 27.14
N ASN A 84 -9.55 -11.56 26.25
CA ASN A 84 -8.74 -10.35 26.21
C ASN A 84 -9.29 -9.41 25.14
N GLY A 85 -9.80 -8.24 25.57
CA GLY A 85 -10.38 -7.22 24.68
C GLY A 85 -9.48 -6.76 23.54
N SER A 86 -8.17 -6.91 23.66
CA SER A 86 -7.17 -6.58 22.62
C SER A 86 -7.31 -7.35 21.30
N LEU A 87 -7.77 -8.60 21.34
CA LEU A 87 -7.98 -9.39 20.13
C LEU A 87 -9.21 -8.90 19.35
N VAL A 88 -10.25 -8.46 20.07
CA VAL A 88 -11.46 -7.85 19.49
C VAL A 88 -11.10 -6.60 18.68
N ASP A 89 -10.12 -5.83 19.16
CA ASP A 89 -9.68 -4.59 18.52
C ASP A 89 -8.89 -4.83 17.23
N LEU A 90 -8.12 -5.93 17.15
CA LEU A 90 -7.43 -6.36 15.92
C LEU A 90 -8.39 -6.97 14.90
N VAL A 91 -9.47 -7.62 15.34
CA VAL A 91 -10.54 -8.05 14.44
C VAL A 91 -11.22 -6.83 13.80
N ALA A 92 -11.36 -5.72 14.52
CA ALA A 92 -12.02 -4.51 14.03
C ALA A 92 -11.25 -3.79 12.89
N ILE A 93 -9.94 -4.02 12.73
CA ILE A 93 -9.15 -3.42 11.63
C ILE A 93 -9.26 -4.19 10.31
N LEU A 94 -9.59 -5.48 10.37
CA LEU A 94 -9.65 -6.34 9.17
C LEU A 94 -10.68 -5.84 8.15
N PRO A 95 -11.93 -5.50 8.53
CA PRO A 95 -12.91 -5.00 7.56
C PRO A 95 -12.46 -3.73 6.85
N LYS A 96 -11.77 -2.82 7.57
CA LYS A 96 -11.24 -1.58 6.99
C LYS A 96 -10.17 -1.87 5.93
N ARG A 97 -9.25 -2.79 6.24
CA ARG A 97 -8.20 -3.19 5.30
C ARG A 97 -8.78 -3.91 4.08
N ILE A 98 -9.74 -4.82 4.30
CA ILE A 98 -10.46 -5.53 3.23
C ILE A 98 -11.15 -4.53 2.30
N GLN A 99 -11.94 -3.60 2.85
CA GLN A 99 -12.64 -2.58 2.07
C GLN A 99 -11.67 -1.73 1.23
N TRP A 100 -10.55 -1.32 1.83
CA TRP A 100 -9.51 -0.57 1.11
C TRP A 100 -8.87 -1.39 -0.01
N LEU A 101 -8.52 -2.66 0.24
CA LEU A 101 -7.96 -3.56 -0.77
C LEU A 101 -8.91 -3.76 -1.94
N THR A 102 -10.20 -3.99 -1.68
CA THR A 102 -11.23 -4.14 -2.72
C THR A 102 -11.28 -2.90 -3.61
N GLY A 103 -11.28 -1.70 -3.02
CA GLY A 103 -11.25 -0.44 -3.79
C GLY A 103 -9.98 -0.27 -4.62
N GLN A 104 -8.81 -0.62 -4.07
CA GLN A 104 -7.55 -0.57 -4.82
C GLN A 104 -7.52 -1.58 -5.97
N ILE A 105 -8.03 -2.80 -5.75
CA ILE A 105 -8.14 -3.82 -6.80
C ILE A 105 -9.05 -3.32 -7.92
N GLU A 106 -10.22 -2.76 -7.62
CA GLU A 106 -11.12 -2.24 -8.65
C GLU A 106 -10.48 -1.12 -9.52
N LEU A 107 -9.66 -0.27 -8.89
CA LEU A 107 -8.91 0.79 -9.58
C LEU A 107 -7.75 0.25 -10.43
N LEU A 108 -7.13 -0.85 -10.01
CA LEU A 108 -5.96 -1.43 -10.66
C LEU A 108 -6.31 -2.50 -11.70
N ASP A 109 -7.44 -3.19 -11.53
CA ASP A 109 -7.92 -4.29 -12.38
C ASP A 109 -8.57 -3.74 -13.66
N LYS A 110 -7.72 -3.08 -14.45
CA LYS A 110 -8.06 -2.51 -15.75
C LYS A 110 -7.16 -3.15 -16.82
N PRO A 111 -7.69 -3.35 -18.04
CA PRO A 111 -6.87 -3.84 -19.15
C PRO A 111 -5.74 -2.86 -19.46
N PHE A 112 -4.72 -3.37 -20.17
CA PHE A 112 -3.59 -2.56 -20.59
C PHE A 112 -4.03 -1.30 -21.35
N SER A 113 -3.42 -0.18 -20.99
CA SER A 113 -3.57 1.10 -21.68
C SER A 113 -2.24 1.84 -21.68
N TRP A 114 -1.99 2.57 -22.76
CA TRP A 114 -0.88 3.54 -22.83
C TRP A 114 -1.14 4.82 -22.05
N LYS A 115 -2.37 5.02 -21.54
CA LYS A 115 -2.69 6.17 -20.70
C LYS A 115 -2.00 6.03 -19.34
N MET A 116 -1.34 7.10 -18.91
CA MET A 116 -0.81 7.25 -17.55
C MET A 116 -1.54 8.43 -16.90
N PRO A 117 -2.78 8.24 -16.38
CA PRO A 117 -3.66 9.34 -15.99
C PRO A 117 -3.06 10.27 -14.93
N ASP A 118 -2.27 9.69 -14.01
CA ASP A 118 -1.67 10.40 -12.89
C ASP A 118 -0.26 10.91 -13.18
N ALA A 119 0.20 10.82 -14.43
CA ALA A 119 1.51 11.31 -14.86
C ALA A 119 1.61 12.82 -14.60
N LYS A 120 2.76 13.25 -14.08
CA LYS A 120 3.08 14.66 -13.81
C LYS A 120 4.33 15.05 -14.58
N PHE A 121 4.27 16.16 -15.32
CA PHE A 121 5.38 16.66 -16.12
C PHE A 121 5.34 18.21 -16.14
N ALA A 122 5.90 18.82 -15.11
CA ALA A 122 5.78 20.26 -14.85
C ALA A 122 6.45 21.14 -15.92
N GLU A 123 7.51 20.65 -16.58
CA GLU A 123 8.28 21.46 -17.54
C GLU A 123 7.58 21.64 -18.88
N ASN A 124 6.74 20.68 -19.27
CA ASN A 124 6.08 20.70 -20.58
C ASN A 124 4.65 20.14 -20.50
N PRO A 125 3.63 21.02 -20.42
CA PRO A 125 2.23 20.62 -20.37
C PRO A 125 1.77 19.77 -21.57
N LYS A 126 2.41 19.93 -22.75
CA LYS A 126 2.09 19.10 -23.92
C LYS A 126 2.58 17.67 -23.75
N VAL A 127 3.75 17.48 -23.15
CA VAL A 127 4.27 16.16 -22.79
C VAL A 127 3.41 15.55 -21.69
N GLU A 128 3.00 16.32 -20.68
CA GLU A 128 2.06 15.83 -19.65
C GLU A 128 0.74 15.33 -20.28
N ALA A 129 0.14 16.13 -21.17
CA ALA A 129 -1.08 15.76 -21.87
C ALA A 129 -0.89 14.51 -22.74
N PHE A 130 0.24 14.38 -23.44
CA PHE A 130 0.60 13.17 -24.17
C PHE A 130 0.71 11.96 -23.25
N LEU A 131 1.38 12.08 -22.10
CA LEU A 131 1.53 10.98 -21.14
C LEU A 131 0.18 10.47 -20.63
N ARG A 132 -0.76 11.38 -20.37
CA ARG A 132 -2.15 11.05 -19.98
C ARG A 132 -3.00 10.54 -21.15
N GLY A 133 -2.61 10.83 -22.39
CA GLY A 133 -3.30 10.44 -23.63
C GLY A 133 -3.09 8.97 -24.03
N PRO A 134 -3.81 8.48 -25.06
CA PRO A 134 -3.71 7.10 -25.54
C PRO A 134 -2.50 6.84 -26.44
N ASP A 135 -1.88 7.89 -26.99
CA ASP A 135 -0.76 7.75 -27.91
C ASP A 135 0.48 7.21 -27.18
N PHE A 136 1.28 6.39 -27.86
CA PHE A 136 2.45 5.75 -27.26
C PHE A 136 3.78 6.41 -27.66
N ILE A 137 3.78 7.27 -28.68
CA ILE A 137 4.97 7.98 -29.16
C ILE A 137 4.65 9.46 -29.45
N MET A 138 5.57 10.35 -29.08
CA MET A 138 5.47 11.79 -29.33
C MET A 138 6.82 12.33 -29.78
N LYS A 139 6.80 13.23 -30.77
CA LYS A 139 7.99 14.01 -31.14
C LYS A 139 7.89 15.42 -30.58
N VAL A 140 8.84 15.79 -29.75
CA VAL A 140 9.02 17.14 -29.24
C VAL A 140 9.82 17.92 -30.28
N THR A 141 9.11 18.74 -31.05
CA THR A 141 9.68 19.57 -32.10
C THR A 141 9.84 21.03 -31.64
N LYS A 142 10.41 21.86 -32.52
CA LYS A 142 10.67 23.29 -32.27
C LYS A 142 9.47 24.11 -31.77
N GLY A 143 8.24 23.72 -32.13
CA GLY A 143 6.99 24.35 -31.65
C GLY A 143 6.57 23.95 -30.23
N MET A 144 7.31 23.04 -29.58
CA MET A 144 7.08 22.57 -28.23
C MET A 144 8.27 22.86 -27.32
N GLN A 145 9.47 22.61 -27.81
CA GLN A 145 10.73 22.92 -27.15
C GLN A 145 11.75 23.31 -28.21
N LYS A 146 12.40 24.46 -28.05
CA LYS A 146 13.43 24.91 -28.99
C LYS A 146 14.79 24.36 -28.55
N PHE A 147 15.34 23.43 -29.32
CA PHE A 147 16.70 22.93 -29.16
C PHE A 147 17.65 23.75 -30.04
N LYS A 148 18.77 24.26 -29.51
CA LYS A 148 19.74 25.03 -30.31
C LYS A 148 20.69 24.12 -31.09
N SER A 149 20.84 22.87 -30.65
CA SER A 149 21.72 21.87 -31.26
C SER A 149 21.19 20.45 -31.01
N PHE A 150 21.73 19.46 -31.72
CA PHE A 150 21.51 18.05 -31.39
C PHE A 150 21.99 17.72 -29.96
N GLN A 151 23.10 18.33 -29.52
CA GLN A 151 23.60 18.15 -28.15
C GLN A 151 22.59 18.63 -27.10
N ASP A 152 21.88 19.73 -27.37
CA ASP A 152 20.83 20.23 -26.47
C ASP A 152 19.67 19.24 -26.37
N ALA A 153 19.22 18.68 -27.51
CA ALA A 153 18.19 17.66 -27.54
C ALA A 153 18.63 16.39 -26.82
N ASN A 154 19.89 15.98 -26.99
CA ASN A 154 20.46 14.82 -26.32
C ASN A 154 20.56 15.02 -24.80
N ASN A 155 20.97 16.21 -24.35
CA ASN A 155 20.99 16.55 -22.93
C ASN A 155 19.58 16.55 -22.33
N TYR A 156 18.59 17.07 -23.08
CA TYR A 156 17.18 17.01 -22.67
C TYR A 156 16.69 15.57 -22.53
N ALA A 157 16.96 14.71 -23.51
CA ALA A 157 16.60 13.29 -23.43
C ALA A 157 17.30 12.61 -22.24
N ALA A 158 18.61 12.79 -22.10
CA ALA A 158 19.39 12.19 -21.02
C ALA A 158 18.91 12.62 -19.61
N LYS A 159 18.43 13.86 -19.45
CA LYS A 159 17.84 14.33 -18.20
C LYS A 159 16.63 13.48 -17.80
N TRP A 160 15.66 13.32 -18.70
CA TRP A 160 14.42 12.60 -18.42
C TRP A 160 14.58 11.09 -18.30
N THR A 161 15.63 10.54 -18.89
CA THR A 161 16.00 9.14 -18.68
C THR A 161 16.61 8.91 -17.28
N ARG A 162 17.17 9.95 -16.64
CA ARG A 162 17.81 9.86 -15.32
C ARG A 162 16.92 10.27 -14.16
N GLU A 163 15.98 11.18 -14.39
CA GLU A 163 15.07 11.66 -13.35
C GLU A 163 13.97 10.65 -13.04
N ASP A 164 13.54 10.64 -11.77
CA ASP A 164 12.44 9.79 -11.34
C ASP A 164 11.14 10.20 -12.04
N GLN A 165 10.57 9.24 -12.76
CA GLN A 165 9.33 9.42 -13.49
C GLN A 165 8.13 9.15 -12.57
N VAL A 166 7.53 10.22 -12.06
CA VAL A 166 6.41 10.12 -11.11
C VAL A 166 5.13 9.69 -11.85
N ASN A 167 4.62 8.51 -11.53
CA ASN A 167 3.40 7.93 -12.11
C ASN A 167 3.41 7.81 -13.64
N ALA A 168 4.59 7.70 -14.23
CA ALA A 168 4.78 7.55 -15.67
C ALA A 168 5.93 6.58 -15.93
N SER A 169 6.01 6.07 -17.16
CA SER A 169 7.20 5.35 -17.60
C SER A 169 7.41 5.50 -19.10
N PHE A 170 8.47 6.19 -19.50
CA PHE A 170 8.80 6.49 -20.88
C PHE A 170 10.31 6.55 -21.09
N GLU A 171 10.72 6.33 -22.32
CA GLU A 171 12.08 6.52 -22.80
C GLU A 171 12.13 7.76 -23.68
N THR A 172 13.30 8.39 -23.74
CA THR A 172 13.52 9.55 -24.58
C THR A 172 14.79 9.39 -25.40
N GLU A 173 14.73 9.83 -26.65
CA GLU A 173 15.85 9.75 -27.58
C GLU A 173 15.94 11.02 -28.41
N ALA A 174 17.16 11.55 -28.56
CA ALA A 174 17.40 12.68 -29.46
C ALA A 174 17.67 12.19 -30.87
N SER A 175 17.10 12.88 -31.84
CA SER A 175 17.29 12.63 -33.27
C SER A 175 17.40 13.95 -34.02
N SER A 176 17.76 13.89 -35.29
CA SER A 176 17.66 15.02 -36.22
C SER A 176 16.59 14.73 -37.26
N MET A 177 15.75 15.72 -37.55
CA MET A 177 14.69 15.62 -38.55
C MET A 177 14.66 16.93 -39.34
N ASN A 178 14.89 16.85 -40.66
CA ASN A 178 14.94 18.03 -41.55
C ASN A 178 15.91 19.12 -41.06
N ALA A 179 17.11 18.73 -40.61
CA ALA A 179 18.13 19.59 -39.99
C ALA A 179 17.75 20.25 -38.65
N ASP A 180 16.55 20.01 -38.12
CA ASP A 180 16.17 20.39 -36.76
C ASP A 180 16.44 19.25 -35.76
N ALA A 181 16.93 19.60 -34.57
CA ALA A 181 17.03 18.64 -33.47
C ALA A 181 15.64 18.37 -32.85
N VAL A 182 15.33 17.10 -32.62
CA VAL A 182 14.02 16.62 -32.13
C VAL A 182 14.24 15.60 -31.03
N VAL A 183 13.39 15.59 -30.02
CA VAL A 183 13.36 14.53 -29.01
C VAL A 183 12.12 13.67 -29.21
N THR A 184 12.31 12.36 -29.33
CA THR A 184 11.22 11.39 -29.34
C THR A 184 11.00 10.89 -27.92
N ILE A 185 9.74 10.88 -27.48
CA ILE A 185 9.30 10.32 -26.21
C ILE A 185 8.45 9.08 -26.53
N THR A 186 8.85 7.93 -26.00
CA THR A 186 8.17 6.64 -26.21
C THR A 186 7.72 6.09 -24.87
N LYS A 187 6.43 5.85 -24.71
CA LYS A 187 5.90 5.21 -23.50
C LYS A 187 6.36 3.77 -23.41
N THR A 188 6.59 3.31 -22.19
CA THR A 188 6.99 1.93 -21.90
C THR A 188 5.90 1.21 -21.11
N ARG A 189 5.94 -0.12 -21.12
CA ARG A 189 4.99 -0.94 -20.35
C ARG A 189 5.32 -1.02 -18.86
N LYS A 190 6.50 -0.58 -18.42
CA LYS A 190 6.97 -0.75 -17.03
C LYS A 190 5.98 -0.19 -16.00
N TRP A 191 5.38 0.97 -16.27
CA TRP A 191 4.35 1.55 -15.39
C TRP A 191 3.13 0.62 -15.21
N PHE A 192 2.66 0.02 -16.30
CA PHE A 192 1.56 -0.93 -16.25
C PHE A 192 1.98 -2.23 -15.55
N GLU A 193 3.17 -2.75 -15.84
CA GLU A 193 3.72 -3.95 -15.20
C GLU A 193 3.89 -3.77 -13.69
N GLU A 194 4.30 -2.59 -13.23
CA GLU A 194 4.33 -2.24 -11.81
C GLU A 194 2.93 -2.23 -11.18
N ARG A 195 1.94 -1.67 -11.87
CA ARG A 195 0.54 -1.71 -11.42
C ARG A 195 0.03 -3.15 -11.33
N GLN A 196 0.36 -3.99 -12.31
CA GLN A 196 -0.01 -5.41 -12.30
C GLN A 196 0.65 -6.17 -11.14
N ARG A 197 1.94 -5.90 -10.85
CA ARG A 197 2.60 -6.47 -9.67
C ARG A 197 1.90 -6.09 -8.37
N ARG A 198 1.53 -4.81 -8.21
CA ARG A 198 0.76 -4.34 -7.03
C ARG A 198 -0.62 -4.99 -6.96
N LEU A 199 -1.32 -5.10 -8.09
CA LEU A 199 -2.63 -5.76 -8.19
C LEU A 199 -2.55 -7.21 -7.70
N LEU A 200 -1.56 -7.97 -8.16
CA LEU A 200 -1.36 -9.36 -7.72
C LEU A 200 -1.08 -9.44 -6.21
N ALA A 201 -0.26 -8.53 -5.67
CA ALA A 201 0.00 -8.47 -4.23
C ALA A 201 -1.27 -8.18 -3.42
N TYR A 202 -2.11 -7.24 -3.85
CA TYR A 202 -3.37 -6.93 -3.19
C TYR A 202 -4.40 -8.05 -3.29
N LYS A 203 -4.50 -8.73 -4.45
CA LYS A 203 -5.37 -9.91 -4.60
C LYS A 203 -4.91 -11.04 -3.66
N ALA A 204 -3.61 -11.29 -3.58
CA ALA A 204 -3.06 -12.30 -2.66
C ALA A 204 -3.28 -11.94 -1.18
N GLU A 205 -3.15 -10.66 -0.82
CA GLU A 205 -3.46 -10.19 0.53
C GLU A 205 -4.95 -10.38 0.85
N LEU A 206 -5.84 -9.93 -0.03
CA LEU A 206 -7.28 -10.04 0.15
C LEU A 206 -7.72 -11.50 0.35
N ASN A 207 -7.24 -12.41 -0.48
CA ASN A 207 -7.57 -13.84 -0.36
C ASN A 207 -7.14 -14.40 1.02
N ARG A 208 -5.93 -14.08 1.48
CA ARG A 208 -5.46 -14.51 2.81
C ARG A 208 -6.34 -13.99 3.94
N LEU A 209 -6.84 -12.75 3.83
CA LEU A 209 -7.73 -12.18 4.84
C LEU A 209 -9.11 -12.83 4.81
N GLN A 210 -9.64 -13.12 3.63
CA GLN A 210 -10.93 -13.78 3.46
C GLN A 210 -10.91 -15.22 4.00
N GLU A 211 -9.89 -16.01 3.66
CA GLU A 211 -9.68 -17.36 4.21
C GLU A 211 -9.65 -17.35 5.75
N HIS A 212 -9.02 -16.33 6.33
CA HIS A 212 -8.94 -16.19 7.78
C HIS A 212 -10.27 -15.80 8.44
N CYS A 213 -11.08 -14.97 7.78
CA CYS A 213 -12.41 -14.59 8.25
C CYS A 213 -13.43 -15.72 8.06
N GLU A 214 -13.35 -16.50 6.99
CA GLU A 214 -14.25 -17.63 6.71
C GLU A 214 -14.01 -18.80 7.67
N GLY A 215 -12.75 -19.10 8.00
CA GLY A 215 -12.40 -20.10 9.03
C GLY A 215 -12.88 -19.77 10.45
N HIS A 216 -13.30 -18.52 10.71
CA HIS A 216 -13.93 -18.12 11.98
C HIS A 216 -15.45 -18.35 12.03
N CYS A 217 -16.11 -18.57 10.89
CA CYS A 217 -17.57 -18.71 10.81
C CYS A 217 -18.08 -20.16 10.89
N GLU A 218 -17.23 -21.16 10.68
CA GLU A 218 -17.63 -22.58 10.70
C GLU A 218 -17.49 -23.26 12.07
N GLY A 219 -17.00 -22.55 13.10
CA GLY A 219 -16.73 -23.13 14.43
C GLY A 219 -17.89 -23.12 15.44
N ASP A 220 -18.96 -22.36 15.21
CA ASP A 220 -20.01 -22.09 16.21
C ASP A 220 -21.42 -22.56 15.78
N THR A 221 -21.53 -23.81 15.32
CA THR A 221 -22.82 -24.53 15.39
C THR A 221 -22.72 -25.68 16.39
N ASN A 222 -22.92 -25.27 17.64
CA ASN A 222 -23.36 -25.98 18.83
C ASN A 222 -23.82 -27.44 18.65
N GLY A 223 -23.26 -28.33 19.48
CA GLY A 223 -23.83 -29.62 19.79
C GLY A 223 -25.16 -29.48 20.54
N GLY A 224 -26.14 -30.28 20.15
CA GLY A 224 -27.35 -30.54 20.90
C GLY A 224 -27.67 -32.03 20.80
N ASP A 225 -27.41 -32.76 21.89
CA ASP A 225 -27.86 -34.13 22.11
C ASP A 225 -29.38 -34.23 21.94
N GLU A 226 -29.86 -34.80 20.84
CA GLU A 226 -31.22 -35.34 20.77
C GLU A 226 -31.21 -36.84 21.05
N LYS A 227 -31.53 -37.17 22.31
CA LYS A 227 -31.93 -38.50 22.76
C LYS A 227 -33.00 -39.07 21.82
N ARG A 228 -32.68 -40.14 21.09
CA ARG A 228 -33.68 -41.00 20.48
C ARG A 228 -34.44 -41.75 21.57
N VAL A 229 -35.62 -41.25 21.92
CA VAL A 229 -36.64 -42.02 22.63
C VAL A 229 -37.18 -43.08 21.67
N ARG A 230 -37.09 -44.33 22.10
CA ARG A 230 -37.69 -45.51 21.47
C ARG A 230 -39.18 -45.51 21.87
N LEU A 231 -40.07 -45.58 20.89
CA LEU A 231 -41.48 -45.91 21.10
C LEU A 231 -41.81 -47.13 20.23
N GLU A 232 -42.62 -47.98 20.84
CA GLU A 232 -42.86 -49.40 20.58
C GLU A 232 -43.36 -49.75 19.17
#